data_AF-A0AAD1GRK6-F1
#
_entry.id   AF-A0AAD1GRK6-F1
#
_cell.length_a   1.000
_cell.length_b   1.000
_cell.length_c   1.000
_cell.angle_alpha   90.00
_cell.angle_beta   90.00
_cell.angle_gamma   90.00
#
_symmetry.space_group_name_H-M   'P 1'
#
loop_
_entity.id
_entity.type
_entity.pdbx_description
1 polymer ?
#
loop_
_entity_poly.entity_id
_entity_poly.type
_entity_poly.pdbx_seq_one_letter_code
_entity_poly.pdbx_strand_id
1 'polypeptide(L)' 'MSASAFHCHFIVVTNLSLLQYQKRVRLLQARTLMVANAKSVMAAAFEVGYESATQFSRD' A
#
# COMPACT_ATOMS: atom_id res chain seq x y z
N MET A 1 2.20 11.28 -21.55
CA MET A 1 2.91 9.99 -21.56
C MET A 1 1.91 8.87 -21.81
N SER A 2 2.25 7.85 -22.57
CA SER A 2 1.43 6.62 -22.65
C SER A 2 1.53 5.83 -21.34
N ALA A 3 0.58 4.93 -21.08
CA ALA A 3 0.59 4.07 -19.89
C ALA A 3 1.87 3.21 -19.79
N SER A 4 2.39 2.75 -20.94
CA SER A 4 3.65 2.00 -21.02
C SER A 4 4.86 2.89 -20.65
N ALA A 5 4.93 4.11 -21.17
CA ALA A 5 6.00 5.05 -20.84
C ALA A 5 5.99 5.42 -19.35
N PHE A 6 4.79 5.55 -18.75
CA PHE A 6 4.65 5.76 -17.31
C PHE A 6 5.17 4.58 -16.50
N HIS A 7 4.79 3.34 -16.83
CA HIS A 7 5.24 2.17 -16.09
C HIS A 7 6.76 1.97 -16.14
N CYS A 8 7.37 2.13 -17.31
CA CYS A 8 8.83 2.05 -17.45
C CYS A 8 9.53 3.12 -16.64
N HIS A 9 9.09 4.38 -16.76
CA HIS A 9 9.69 5.48 -16.02
C HIS A 9 9.50 5.32 -14.50
N PHE A 10 8.33 4.85 -14.08
CA PHE A 10 8.02 4.59 -12.67
C PHE A 10 8.94 3.54 -12.07
N ILE A 11 9.19 2.43 -12.77
CA ILE A 11 10.16 1.41 -12.33
C ILE A 11 11.56 2.00 -12.27
N VAL A 12 11.99 2.77 -13.25
CA VAL A 12 13.33 3.39 -13.27
C VAL A 12 13.55 4.31 -12.06
N VAL A 13 12.51 5.06 -11.66
CA VAL A 13 12.61 6.01 -10.53
C VAL A 13 12.46 5.31 -9.17
N THR A 14 11.55 4.34 -9.06
CA THR A 14 11.19 3.74 -7.76
C THR A 14 11.85 2.38 -7.50
N ASN A 15 12.47 1.77 -8.51
CA ASN A 15 12.91 0.37 -8.53
C ASN A 15 11.79 -0.63 -8.18
N LEU A 16 10.53 -0.24 -8.32
CA LEU A 16 9.37 -1.04 -7.95
C LEU A 16 8.33 -1.01 -9.08
N SER A 17 7.59 -2.11 -9.21
CA SER A 17 6.37 -2.07 -10.01
C SER A 17 5.33 -1.17 -9.34
N LEU A 18 4.40 -0.63 -10.13
CA LEU A 18 3.34 0.26 -9.63
C LEU A 18 2.53 -0.40 -8.49
N LEU A 19 2.23 -1.70 -8.62
CA LEU A 19 1.51 -2.47 -7.60
C LEU A 19 2.31 -2.65 -6.31
N GLN A 20 3.62 -2.93 -6.40
CA GLN A 20 4.48 -3.05 -5.24
C GLN A 20 4.59 -1.72 -4.48
N TYR A 21 4.71 -0.61 -5.21
CA TYR A 21 4.74 0.71 -4.61
C TYR A 21 3.40 1.06 -3.94
N GLN A 22 2.28 0.81 -4.63
CA GLN A 22 0.94 1.04 -4.07
C GLN A 22 0.73 0.22 -2.78
N LYS A 23 1.15 -1.03 -2.76
CA LYS A 23 1.12 -1.88 -1.56
C LYS A 23 1.94 -1.28 -0.42
N ARG A 24 3.18 -0.84 -0.68
CA ARG A 24 4.02 -0.19 0.34
C ARG A 24 3.38 1.06 0.92
N VAL A 25 2.80 1.91 0.07
CA VAL A 25 2.11 3.14 0.52
C VAL A 25 0.92 2.78 1.42
N ARG A 26 0.11 1.78 1.05
CA ARG A 26 -1.01 1.31 1.89
C ARG A 26 -0.54 0.79 3.25
N LEU A 27 0.50 -0.03 3.29
CA LEU A 27 1.04 -0.57 4.54
C LEU A 27 1.61 0.55 5.44
N LEU A 28 2.26 1.55 4.85
CA LEU A 28 2.77 2.71 5.59
C LEU A 28 1.61 3.51 6.21
N GLN A 29 0.55 3.75 5.45
CA GLN A 29 -0.65 4.43 5.95
C GLN A 29 -1.32 3.62 7.07
N ALA A 30 -1.43 2.30 6.92
CA ALA A 30 -1.99 1.42 7.94
C ALA A 30 -1.17 1.48 9.23
N ARG A 31 0.17 1.46 9.13
CA ARG A 31 1.07 1.64 10.26
C ARG A 31 0.84 2.98 10.96
N THR A 32 0.68 4.06 10.20
CA THR A 32 0.36 5.38 10.76
C THR A 32 -0.98 5.39 11.49
N LEU A 33 -2.01 4.72 10.95
CA LEU A 33 -3.30 4.57 11.62
C LEU A 33 -3.19 3.78 12.93
N MET A 34 -2.42 2.71 12.95
CA MET A 34 -2.23 1.90 14.16
C MET A 34 -1.43 2.64 15.22
N VAL A 35 -0.33 3.30 14.85
CA VAL A 35 0.58 3.94 15.81
C VAL A 35 0.06 5.31 16.27
N ALA A 36 -0.38 6.16 15.34
CA ALA A 36 -0.78 7.53 15.66
C ALA A 36 -2.24 7.64 16.12
N ASN A 37 -3.13 6.75 15.65
CA ASN A 37 -4.55 6.80 15.96
C ASN A 37 -5.01 5.63 16.85
N ALA A 38 -4.08 4.81 17.35
CA ALA A 38 -4.36 3.61 18.16
C ALA A 38 -5.42 2.67 17.56
N LYS A 39 -5.55 2.67 16.22
CA LYS A 39 -6.56 1.83 15.54
C LYS A 39 -6.16 0.37 15.60
N SER A 40 -7.16 -0.50 15.75
CA SER A 40 -6.94 -1.95 15.68
C SER A 40 -6.45 -2.36 14.29
N VAL A 41 -5.73 -3.48 14.22
CA VAL A 41 -5.20 -4.02 12.95
C VAL A 41 -6.32 -4.21 11.93
N MET A 42 -7.47 -4.73 12.38
CA MET A 42 -8.64 -4.96 11.54
C MET A 42 -9.21 -3.64 10.99
N ALA A 43 -9.37 -2.62 11.83
CA ALA A 43 -9.90 -1.32 11.39
C ALA A 43 -8.96 -0.63 10.38
N ALA A 44 -7.66 -0.63 10.66
CA ALA A 44 -6.66 -0.06 9.77
C ALA A 44 -6.60 -0.81 8.42
N ALA A 45 -6.73 -2.13 8.40
CA ALA A 45 -6.75 -2.94 7.18
C ALA A 45 -7.92 -2.55 6.25
N PHE A 46 -9.14 -2.44 6.78
CA PHE A 46 -10.29 -2.01 5.98
C PHE A 46 -10.14 -0.58 5.45
N GLU A 47 -9.60 0.31 6.27
CA GLU A 47 -9.43 1.72 5.92
C GLU A 47 -8.40 1.97 4.83
N VAL A 48 -7.36 1.13 4.74
CA VAL A 48 -6.38 1.18 3.63
C VAL A 48 -6.82 0.38 2.40
N GLY A 49 -8.05 -0.16 2.41
CA GLY A 49 -8.69 -0.79 1.25
C GLY A 49 -8.42 -2.29 1.11
N TYR A 50 -8.07 -2.99 2.19
CA TYR A 50 -8.05 -4.46 2.20
C TYR A 50 -9.45 -5.01 2.50
N GLU A 51 -9.82 -6.09 1.82
CA GLU A 51 -11.10 -6.77 2.04
C GLU A 51 -11.08 -7.70 3.26
N SER A 52 -9.89 -8.04 3.75
CA SER A 52 -9.72 -8.92 4.91
C SER A 52 -8.45 -8.58 5.71
N ALA A 53 -8.57 -8.61 7.04
CA ALA A 53 -7.42 -8.48 7.94
C ALA A 53 -6.39 -9.62 7.76
N THR A 54 -6.83 -10.80 7.32
CA THR A 54 -5.94 -11.94 7.03
C THR A 54 -5.11 -11.70 5.79
N GLN A 55 -5.69 -11.07 4.75
CA GLN A 55 -4.94 -10.66 3.56
C GLN A 55 -3.92 -9.58 3.92
N PHE A 56 -4.33 -8.60 4.72
CA PHE A 56 -3.45 -7.53 5.21
C PHE A 56 -2.27 -8.08 6.03
N SER A 57 -2.51 -9.07 6.90
CA SER A 57 -1.45 -9.64 7.74
C SER A 57 -0.43 -10.48 6.97
N ARG A 58 -0.76 -10.94 5.76
CA ARG A 58 0.18 -11.66 4.88
C ARG A 58 1.06 -10.72 4.07
N ASP A 59 0.66 -9.45 3.99
CA ASP A 59 1.19 -8.47 3.07
C ASP A 59 2.33 -7.65 3.66
#